data_AF-A0A075AZ62-F1
#
_entry.id   AF-A0A075AZ62-F1
#
_cell.length_a   1.000
_cell.length_b   1.000
_cell.length_c   1.000
_cell.angle_alpha   90.00
_cell.angle_beta   90.00
_cell.angle_gamma   90.00
#
_symmetry.space_group_name_H-M   'P 1'
#
loop_
_entity.id
_entity.type
_entity.pdbx_description
1 polymer ?
#
loop_
_entity_poly.entity_id
_entity_poly.type
_entity_poly.pdbx_seq_one_letter_code
_entity_poly.pdbx_strand_id
1 'polypeptide(L)'
;MASENGHAEIVKILLADRRVDPSDCNNIAIAVASENGHLEVVKILLADSRVDPSADKNYSIGAASRRGHVEVVKILLADPRVDPSDCNNIAIKLASANGHLEVVNILLADARVDPSDCNNIAIAVASENGHLEVVKILLADSRVDPSADKNYSIEAASENGHLEVVKILLADPRVDPSADKSYSIGAASRRSHVEVVKILLADPRVDPSADKNYSIGAASRRGHVEVVKILLADPRVDPSDSNNTAFELASEYGQVEVVNILLADSRVDPSANKNFSIRTATEEGHSEVVKILLEDPRVDPCAKRNEAIRRASFIGHEEIVRLLLADSRVDPTAKTNQAIRRAALCGNKEVIKLLLKDPRVDPGAKKNDAIRKACQIGYEDVLKLLLEDPRVDPCAKRNQAIRRASKNGHEEIVQILLQDARVDPAAKKNYAIRSAAGNGHTEIVKLLLEDPRVDPGAKRNQAIRRASKNGHEEIVQILLNDSRVDPSALNLRR
;
A
#
# COMPACT_ATOMS: atom_id res chain seq x y z
N MET A 1 -37.11 -18.71 18.06
CA MET A 1 -36.90 -19.69 19.15
C MET A 1 -37.48 -21.08 18.88
N ALA A 2 -38.79 -21.35 18.96
CA ALA A 2 -39.29 -22.73 18.78
C ALA A 2 -38.99 -23.29 17.38
N SER A 3 -39.22 -22.48 16.33
CA SER A 3 -38.90 -22.85 14.94
C SER A 3 -37.39 -22.96 14.69
N GLU A 4 -36.61 -22.11 15.33
CA GLU A 4 -35.14 -22.06 15.24
C GLU A 4 -34.47 -23.28 15.88
N ASN A 5 -35.05 -23.82 16.96
CA ASN A 5 -34.56 -25.00 17.67
C ASN A 5 -35.24 -26.31 17.23
N GLY A 6 -36.09 -26.28 16.21
CA GLY A 6 -36.69 -27.49 15.64
C GLY A 6 -37.81 -28.12 16.47
N HIS A 7 -38.44 -27.37 17.39
CA HIS A 7 -39.47 -27.91 18.28
C HIS A 7 -40.84 -27.98 17.59
N ALA A 8 -41.01 -28.93 16.66
CA ALA A 8 -42.20 -29.11 15.82
C ALA A 8 -43.52 -29.12 16.61
N GLU A 9 -43.62 -29.90 17.69
CA GLU A 9 -44.84 -29.96 18.51
C GLU A 9 -45.16 -28.62 19.20
N ILE A 10 -44.15 -27.89 19.67
CA ILE A 10 -44.35 -26.56 20.26
C ILE A 10 -44.84 -25.60 19.18
N VAL A 11 -44.25 -25.61 17.98
CA VAL A 11 -44.69 -24.79 16.85
C VAL A 11 -46.15 -25.09 16.50
N LYS A 12 -46.53 -26.38 16.43
CA LYS A 12 -47.92 -26.79 16.17
C LYS A 12 -48.91 -26.29 17.23
N ILE A 13 -48.55 -26.39 18.51
CA ILE A 13 -49.36 -25.88 19.62
C ILE A 13 -49.50 -24.35 19.53
N LEU A 14 -48.41 -23.64 19.25
CA LEU A 14 -48.42 -22.17 19.16
C LEU A 14 -49.29 -21.68 17.98
N LEU A 15 -49.20 -22.32 16.81
CA LEU A 15 -50.00 -21.95 15.64
C LEU A 15 -51.51 -22.14 15.84
N ALA A 16 -51.92 -23.06 16.72
CA ALA A 16 -53.33 -23.26 17.06
C ALA A 16 -53.95 -22.08 17.82
N ASP A 17 -53.13 -21.25 18.49
CA ASP A 17 -53.60 -20.02 19.13
C ASP A 17 -53.66 -18.88 18.09
N ARG A 18 -54.87 -18.37 17.83
CA ARG A 18 -55.12 -17.30 16.85
C ARG A 18 -54.39 -15.98 17.16
N ARG A 19 -53.89 -15.79 18.38
CA ARG A 19 -53.11 -14.60 18.77
C ARG A 19 -51.66 -14.67 18.30
N VAL A 20 -51.16 -15.86 17.97
CA VAL A 20 -49.82 -16.02 17.42
C VAL A 20 -49.86 -15.66 15.94
N ASP A 21 -49.08 -14.66 15.55
CA ASP A 21 -48.89 -14.28 14.15
C ASP A 21 -47.62 -14.94 13.60
N PRO A 22 -47.72 -15.97 12.75
CA PRO A 22 -46.56 -16.63 12.19
C PRO A 22 -45.90 -15.83 11.05
N SER A 23 -46.53 -14.74 10.59
CA SER A 23 -45.97 -13.83 9.59
C SER A 23 -45.13 -12.69 10.18
N ASP A 24 -45.08 -12.60 11.52
CA ASP A 24 -44.33 -11.57 12.24
C ASP A 24 -42.84 -11.57 11.86
N CYS A 25 -42.22 -10.38 11.92
CA CYS A 25 -40.84 -10.14 11.49
C CYS A 25 -40.55 -10.69 10.07
N ASN A 26 -41.48 -10.48 9.13
CA ASN A 26 -41.33 -10.89 7.72
C ASN A 26 -41.19 -12.42 7.57
N ASN A 27 -42.05 -13.17 8.25
CA ASN A 27 -42.05 -14.64 8.28
C ASN A 27 -40.70 -15.24 8.77
N ILE A 28 -40.03 -14.62 9.74
CA ILE A 28 -38.73 -15.10 10.24
C ILE A 28 -38.77 -16.55 10.73
N ALA A 29 -39.93 -17.02 11.21
CA ALA A 29 -40.12 -18.37 11.72
C ALA A 29 -39.81 -19.46 10.68
N ILE A 30 -40.26 -19.28 9.43
CA ILE A 30 -39.97 -20.25 8.36
C ILE A 30 -38.55 -20.10 7.83
N ALA A 31 -38.01 -18.88 7.80
CA ALA A 31 -36.63 -18.62 7.41
C ALA A 31 -35.62 -19.31 8.34
N VAL A 32 -35.74 -19.16 9.67
CA VAL A 32 -34.81 -19.78 10.63
C VAL A 32 -34.98 -21.30 10.71
N ALA A 33 -36.20 -21.81 10.53
CA ALA A 33 -36.42 -23.25 10.42
C ALA A 33 -35.76 -23.82 9.16
N SER A 34 -35.85 -23.07 8.04
CA SER A 34 -35.24 -23.45 6.77
C SER A 34 -33.71 -23.38 6.82
N GLU A 35 -33.14 -22.35 7.43
CA GLU A 35 -31.70 -22.22 7.63
C GLU A 35 -31.12 -23.34 8.50
N ASN A 36 -31.83 -23.75 9.55
CA ASN A 36 -31.36 -24.79 10.47
C ASN A 36 -31.75 -26.22 10.03
N GLY A 37 -32.45 -26.37 8.91
CA GLY A 37 -32.78 -27.69 8.34
C GLY A 37 -33.92 -28.41 9.03
N HIS A 38 -34.78 -27.70 9.76
CA HIS A 38 -35.86 -28.28 10.56
C HIS A 38 -37.08 -28.62 9.67
N LEU A 39 -36.97 -29.69 8.88
CA LEU A 39 -37.96 -30.12 7.89
C LEU A 39 -39.40 -30.18 8.44
N GLU A 40 -39.61 -30.80 9.60
CA GLU A 40 -40.95 -30.96 10.17
C GLU A 40 -41.54 -29.61 10.62
N VAL A 41 -40.72 -28.68 11.10
CA VAL A 41 -41.16 -27.31 11.40
C VAL A 41 -41.55 -26.59 10.12
N VAL A 42 -40.75 -26.71 9.05
CA VAL A 42 -41.05 -26.08 7.75
C VAL A 42 -42.37 -26.62 7.19
N LYS A 43 -42.61 -27.94 7.24
CA LYS A 43 -43.91 -28.54 6.85
C LYS A 43 -45.09 -27.96 7.62
N ILE A 44 -44.96 -27.86 8.94
CA ILE A 44 -46.01 -27.31 9.80
C ILE A 44 -46.28 -25.85 9.45
N LEU A 45 -45.23 -25.05 9.24
CA LEU A 45 -45.37 -23.64 8.89
C LEU A 45 -45.98 -23.44 7.50
N LEU A 46 -45.57 -24.20 6.49
CA LEU A 46 -46.13 -24.12 5.12
C LEU A 46 -47.62 -24.48 5.07
N ALA A 47 -48.07 -25.37 5.95
CA ALA A 47 -49.49 -25.74 6.06
C ALA A 47 -50.38 -24.63 6.65
N ASP A 48 -49.81 -23.63 7.32
CA ASP A 48 -50.55 -22.47 7.82
C ASP A 48 -50.63 -21.39 6.72
N SER A 49 -51.85 -21.08 6.28
CA SER A 49 -52.08 -20.11 5.21
C SER A 49 -51.63 -18.69 5.53
N ARG A 50 -51.37 -18.37 6.80
CA ARG A 50 -50.86 -17.06 7.24
C ARG A 50 -49.36 -16.92 6.98
N VAL A 51 -48.63 -18.03 6.84
CA VAL A 51 -47.20 -18.02 6.53
C VAL A 51 -47.02 -17.77 5.04
N ASP A 52 -46.26 -16.75 4.71
CA ASP A 52 -45.81 -16.46 3.35
C ASP A 52 -44.36 -16.93 3.17
N PRO A 53 -44.11 -18.05 2.47
CA PRO A 53 -42.76 -18.56 2.25
C PRO A 53 -41.96 -17.72 1.23
N SER A 54 -42.62 -16.80 0.50
CA SER A 54 -41.99 -15.86 -0.45
C SER A 54 -41.48 -14.58 0.20
N ALA A 55 -41.75 -14.40 1.50
CA ALA A 55 -41.32 -13.26 2.28
C ALA A 55 -39.79 -13.03 2.20
N ASP A 56 -39.40 -11.77 2.38
CA ASP A 56 -38.01 -11.32 2.21
C ASP A 56 -37.38 -11.74 0.86
N LYS A 57 -38.18 -11.69 -0.21
CA LYS A 57 -37.76 -12.10 -1.56
C LYS A 57 -37.25 -13.55 -1.58
N ASN A 58 -38.08 -14.44 -1.05
CA ASN A 58 -37.81 -15.88 -0.99
C ASN A 58 -36.52 -16.24 -0.19
N TYR A 59 -36.20 -15.50 0.89
CA TYR A 59 -34.99 -15.77 1.69
C TYR A 59 -34.93 -17.20 2.24
N SER A 60 -36.09 -17.80 2.58
CA SER A 60 -36.17 -19.14 3.16
C SER A 60 -35.52 -20.23 2.29
N ILE A 61 -35.79 -20.23 0.98
CA ILE A 61 -35.17 -21.19 0.05
C ILE A 61 -33.69 -20.88 -0.16
N GLY A 62 -33.30 -19.60 -0.18
CA GLY A 62 -31.91 -19.17 -0.22
C GLY A 62 -31.10 -19.66 0.99
N ALA A 63 -31.66 -19.54 2.20
CA ALA A 63 -31.03 -19.95 3.44
C ALA A 63 -30.88 -21.49 3.54
N ALA A 64 -31.93 -22.23 3.16
CA ALA A 64 -31.84 -23.70 3.04
C ALA A 64 -30.79 -24.12 2.01
N SER A 65 -30.73 -23.42 0.86
CA SER A 65 -29.78 -23.69 -0.21
C SER A 65 -28.33 -23.40 0.19
N ARG A 66 -28.08 -22.30 0.91
CA ARG A 66 -26.76 -21.96 1.49
C ARG A 66 -26.23 -23.04 2.42
N ARG A 67 -27.13 -23.68 3.18
CA ARG A 67 -26.78 -24.67 4.20
C ARG A 67 -26.84 -26.11 3.70
N GLY A 68 -27.31 -26.33 2.47
CA GLY A 68 -27.35 -27.65 1.85
C GLY A 68 -28.51 -28.53 2.32
N HIS A 69 -29.59 -27.94 2.84
CA HIS A 69 -30.73 -28.69 3.38
C HIS A 69 -31.65 -29.19 2.27
N VAL A 70 -31.24 -30.27 1.61
CA VAL A 70 -31.87 -30.88 0.43
C VAL A 70 -33.38 -31.05 0.58
N GLU A 71 -33.85 -31.70 1.65
CA GLU A 71 -35.27 -31.98 1.85
C GLU A 71 -36.11 -30.71 2.12
N VAL A 72 -35.49 -29.70 2.76
CA VAL A 72 -36.13 -28.39 2.97
C VAL A 72 -36.28 -27.66 1.63
N VAL A 73 -35.25 -27.69 0.77
CA VAL A 73 -35.33 -27.09 -0.57
C VAL A 73 -36.41 -27.76 -1.42
N LYS A 74 -36.50 -29.10 -1.40
CA LYS A 74 -37.55 -29.84 -2.13
C LYS A 74 -38.95 -29.41 -1.70
N ILE A 75 -39.21 -29.30 -0.38
CA ILE A 75 -40.55 -28.96 0.10
C ILE A 75 -40.90 -27.49 -0.14
N LEU A 76 -39.92 -26.58 -0.08
CA LEU A 76 -40.12 -25.18 -0.44
C LEU A 76 -40.43 -25.03 -1.94
N LEU A 77 -39.70 -25.72 -2.82
CA LEU A 77 -39.96 -25.66 -4.27
C LEU A 77 -41.33 -26.24 -4.67
N ALA A 78 -41.83 -27.20 -3.91
CA ALA A 78 -43.15 -27.79 -4.11
C ALA A 78 -44.31 -26.83 -3.74
N ASP A 79 -44.04 -25.78 -2.94
CA ASP A 79 -45.02 -24.74 -2.65
C ASP A 79 -45.07 -23.73 -3.81
N PRO A 80 -46.22 -23.55 -4.49
CA PRO A 80 -46.32 -22.68 -5.66
C PRO A 80 -46.11 -21.20 -5.35
N ARG A 81 -46.13 -20.80 -4.06
CA ARG A 81 -45.86 -19.42 -3.64
C ARG A 81 -44.36 -19.11 -3.64
N VAL A 82 -43.50 -20.13 -3.55
CA VAL A 82 -42.05 -19.94 -3.58
C VAL A 82 -41.59 -19.73 -5.00
N ASP A 83 -40.92 -18.61 -5.25
CA ASP A 83 -40.25 -18.31 -6.51
C ASP A 83 -38.73 -18.48 -6.33
N PRO A 84 -38.10 -19.52 -6.90
CA PRO A 84 -36.66 -19.73 -6.76
C PRO A 84 -35.82 -18.76 -7.62
N SER A 85 -36.44 -17.98 -8.51
CA SER A 85 -35.79 -16.97 -9.33
C SER A 85 -35.62 -15.61 -8.64
N ASP A 86 -36.28 -15.42 -7.49
CA ASP A 86 -36.21 -14.20 -6.71
C ASP A 86 -34.80 -13.89 -6.19
N CYS A 87 -34.57 -12.60 -5.86
CA CYS A 87 -33.25 -12.08 -5.52
C CYS A 87 -32.17 -12.40 -6.58
N ASN A 88 -32.57 -12.39 -7.85
CA ASN A 88 -31.72 -12.78 -8.97
C ASN A 88 -31.19 -14.22 -8.76
N ASN A 89 -32.06 -15.21 -8.62
CA ASN A 89 -31.67 -16.62 -8.47
C ASN A 89 -30.69 -16.87 -7.31
N ILE A 90 -30.90 -16.24 -6.14
CA ILE A 90 -29.93 -16.31 -5.03
C ILE A 90 -29.73 -17.74 -4.50
N ALA A 91 -30.75 -18.59 -4.58
CA ALA A 91 -30.73 -19.96 -4.08
C ALA A 91 -29.64 -20.80 -4.77
N ILE A 92 -29.59 -20.79 -6.11
CA ILE A 92 -28.59 -21.56 -6.86
C ILE A 92 -27.18 -21.00 -6.67
N LYS A 93 -27.03 -19.69 -6.53
CA LYS A 93 -25.74 -19.02 -6.26
C LYS A 93 -25.17 -19.44 -4.91
N LEU A 94 -25.99 -19.41 -3.85
CA LEU A 94 -25.57 -19.82 -2.51
C LEU A 94 -25.28 -21.33 -2.41
N ALA A 95 -26.10 -22.16 -3.06
CA ALA A 95 -25.81 -23.60 -3.16
C ALA A 95 -24.48 -23.87 -3.89
N SER A 96 -24.25 -23.14 -4.98
CA SER A 96 -23.03 -23.28 -5.79
C SER A 96 -21.78 -22.82 -5.06
N ALA A 97 -21.84 -21.68 -4.36
CA ALA A 97 -20.74 -21.14 -3.57
C ALA A 97 -20.32 -22.06 -2.40
N ASN A 98 -21.27 -22.83 -1.85
CA ASN A 98 -21.03 -23.73 -0.72
C ASN A 98 -20.86 -25.20 -1.14
N GLY A 99 -20.88 -25.51 -2.44
CA GLY A 99 -20.59 -26.86 -2.95
C GLY A 99 -21.73 -27.87 -2.79
N HIS A 100 -22.97 -27.41 -2.59
CA HIS A 100 -24.11 -28.29 -2.34
C HIS A 100 -24.67 -28.89 -3.63
N LEU A 101 -23.96 -29.89 -4.17
CA LEU A 101 -24.26 -30.54 -5.46
C LEU A 101 -25.72 -30.99 -5.62
N GLU A 102 -26.29 -31.64 -4.60
CA GLU A 102 -27.67 -32.13 -4.65
C GLU A 102 -28.68 -30.99 -4.72
N VAL A 103 -28.44 -29.89 -3.99
CA VAL A 103 -29.30 -28.70 -4.04
C VAL A 103 -29.20 -28.03 -5.41
N VAL A 104 -28.00 -27.92 -5.99
CA VAL A 104 -27.81 -27.37 -7.34
C VAL A 104 -28.55 -28.21 -8.38
N ASN A 105 -28.46 -29.55 -8.31
CA ASN A 105 -29.23 -30.47 -9.16
C ASN A 105 -30.75 -30.19 -9.11
N ILE A 106 -31.28 -30.08 -7.89
CA ILE A 106 -32.71 -29.85 -7.66
C ILE A 106 -33.14 -28.49 -8.22
N LEU A 107 -32.34 -27.45 -8.01
CA LEU A 107 -32.62 -26.11 -8.51
C LEU A 107 -32.53 -26.05 -10.04
N LEU A 108 -31.53 -26.69 -10.67
CA LEU A 108 -31.41 -26.74 -12.13
C LEU A 108 -32.59 -27.47 -12.79
N ALA A 109 -33.16 -28.47 -12.13
CA ALA A 109 -34.34 -29.19 -12.62
C ALA A 109 -35.63 -28.35 -12.58
N ASP A 110 -35.68 -27.26 -11.80
CA ASP A 110 -36.80 -26.34 -11.78
C ASP A 110 -36.68 -25.33 -12.93
N ALA A 111 -37.66 -25.33 -13.85
CA ALA A 111 -37.65 -24.49 -15.03
C ALA A 111 -37.71 -22.98 -14.73
N ARG A 112 -38.09 -22.60 -13.51
CA ARG A 112 -38.12 -21.18 -13.06
C ARG A 112 -36.72 -20.65 -12.75
N VAL A 113 -35.78 -21.52 -12.41
CA VAL A 113 -34.40 -21.11 -12.08
C VAL A 113 -33.64 -20.82 -13.36
N ASP A 114 -33.02 -19.64 -13.42
CA ASP A 114 -32.08 -19.26 -14.48
C ASP A 114 -30.65 -19.27 -13.95
N PRO A 115 -29.83 -20.29 -14.27
CA PRO A 115 -28.44 -20.36 -13.81
C PRO A 115 -27.51 -19.34 -14.50
N SER A 116 -27.99 -18.67 -15.57
CA SER A 116 -27.22 -17.65 -16.30
C SER A 116 -27.33 -16.24 -15.70
N ASP A 117 -28.25 -16.06 -14.76
CA ASP A 117 -28.55 -14.76 -14.16
C ASP A 117 -27.34 -14.14 -13.44
N CYS A 118 -27.23 -12.81 -13.50
CA CYS A 118 -26.08 -12.02 -13.06
C CYS A 118 -24.76 -12.51 -13.65
N ASN A 119 -24.69 -12.63 -14.97
CA ASN A 119 -23.49 -13.05 -15.72
C ASN A 119 -22.95 -14.42 -15.29
N ASN A 120 -23.83 -15.42 -15.12
CA ASN A 120 -23.45 -16.79 -14.75
C ASN A 120 -22.65 -16.87 -13.43
N ILE A 121 -22.95 -16.01 -12.46
CA ILE A 121 -22.22 -15.97 -11.20
C ILE A 121 -22.25 -17.31 -10.45
N ALA A 122 -23.25 -18.17 -10.65
CA ALA A 122 -23.33 -19.49 -10.03
C ALA A 122 -22.12 -20.39 -10.38
N ILE A 123 -21.71 -20.46 -11.65
CA ILE A 123 -20.51 -21.21 -12.04
C ILE A 123 -19.23 -20.50 -11.59
N ALA A 124 -19.21 -19.17 -11.59
CA ALA A 124 -18.07 -18.42 -11.11
C ALA A 124 -17.78 -18.66 -9.63
N VAL A 125 -18.78 -18.59 -8.73
CA VAL A 125 -18.58 -18.83 -7.29
C VAL A 125 -18.29 -20.30 -6.96
N ALA A 126 -18.82 -21.24 -7.75
CA ALA A 126 -18.44 -22.65 -7.65
C ALA A 126 -16.96 -22.83 -8.05
N SER A 127 -16.51 -22.12 -9.08
CA SER A 127 -15.14 -22.16 -9.58
C SER A 127 -14.16 -21.49 -8.61
N GLU A 128 -14.54 -20.34 -8.05
CA GLU A 128 -13.78 -19.59 -7.04
C GLU A 128 -13.51 -20.40 -5.78
N ASN A 129 -14.48 -21.22 -5.35
CA ASN A 129 -14.38 -22.05 -4.15
C ASN A 129 -13.95 -23.50 -4.43
N GLY A 130 -13.67 -23.84 -5.69
CA GLY A 130 -13.10 -25.14 -6.06
C GLY A 130 -14.09 -26.32 -6.07
N HIS A 131 -15.40 -26.06 -6.18
CA HIS A 131 -16.44 -27.09 -6.13
C HIS A 131 -16.57 -27.81 -7.48
N LEU A 132 -15.61 -28.68 -7.79
CA LEU A 132 -15.48 -29.37 -9.08
C LEU A 132 -16.78 -30.01 -9.59
N GLU A 133 -17.48 -30.78 -8.74
CA GLU A 133 -18.70 -31.48 -9.16
C GLU A 133 -19.86 -30.52 -9.46
N VAL A 134 -19.93 -29.38 -8.75
CA VAL A 134 -20.88 -28.31 -9.05
C VAL A 134 -20.55 -27.64 -10.38
N VAL A 135 -19.26 -27.38 -10.65
CA VAL A 135 -18.83 -26.81 -11.94
C VAL A 135 -19.19 -27.76 -13.09
N LYS A 136 -18.93 -29.07 -12.95
CA LYS A 136 -19.29 -30.07 -13.97
C LYS A 136 -20.77 -30.06 -14.31
N ILE A 137 -21.64 -30.01 -13.31
CA ILE A 137 -23.09 -30.03 -13.58
C ILE A 137 -23.60 -28.72 -14.15
N LEU A 138 -23.06 -27.57 -13.70
CA LEU A 138 -23.37 -26.29 -14.30
C LEU A 138 -22.93 -26.22 -15.76
N LEU A 139 -21.74 -26.73 -16.10
CA LEU A 139 -21.28 -26.81 -17.50
C LEU A 139 -22.16 -27.72 -18.36
N ALA A 140 -22.74 -28.78 -17.80
CA ALA A 140 -23.65 -29.67 -18.51
C ALA A 140 -25.01 -29.03 -18.83
N ASP A 141 -25.40 -27.96 -18.12
CA ASP A 141 -26.63 -27.21 -18.40
C ASP A 141 -26.40 -26.23 -19.55
N SER A 142 -27.19 -26.35 -20.62
CA SER A 142 -27.04 -25.53 -21.82
C SER A 142 -27.35 -24.04 -21.61
N ARG A 143 -28.03 -23.68 -20.51
CA ARG A 143 -28.33 -22.29 -20.16
C ARG A 143 -27.09 -21.58 -19.60
N VAL A 144 -26.14 -22.32 -19.04
CA VAL A 144 -24.92 -21.76 -18.47
C VAL A 144 -23.93 -21.40 -19.59
N ASP A 145 -23.49 -20.15 -19.58
CA ASP A 145 -22.41 -19.65 -20.41
C ASP A 145 -21.15 -19.45 -19.56
N PRO A 146 -20.16 -20.37 -19.63
CA PRO A 146 -18.93 -20.26 -18.85
C PRO A 146 -18.01 -19.12 -19.33
N SER A 147 -18.29 -18.51 -20.50
CA SER A 147 -17.55 -17.38 -21.06
C SER A 147 -18.03 -16.01 -20.58
N ALA A 148 -19.12 -15.98 -19.80
CA ALA A 148 -19.68 -14.76 -19.25
C ALA A 148 -18.68 -13.97 -18.41
N ASP A 149 -18.90 -12.67 -18.32
CA ASP A 149 -18.02 -11.70 -17.64
C ASP A 149 -16.54 -11.87 -18.05
N LYS A 150 -16.31 -12.02 -19.37
CA LYS A 150 -14.98 -12.26 -19.96
C LYS A 150 -14.27 -13.51 -19.43
N ASN A 151 -15.01 -14.59 -19.21
CA ASN A 151 -14.49 -15.86 -18.66
C ASN A 151 -14.02 -15.74 -17.19
N TYR A 152 -14.70 -14.94 -16.37
CA TYR A 152 -14.36 -14.79 -14.95
C TYR A 152 -14.30 -16.13 -14.18
N SER A 153 -15.06 -17.14 -14.60
CA SER A 153 -15.05 -18.48 -13.97
C SER A 153 -13.66 -19.13 -13.94
N ILE A 154 -12.92 -19.12 -15.06
CA ILE A 154 -11.56 -19.68 -15.12
C ILE A 154 -10.55 -18.77 -14.42
N GLU A 155 -10.76 -17.45 -14.45
CA GLU A 155 -9.93 -16.50 -13.70
C GLU A 155 -10.01 -16.75 -12.19
N ALA A 156 -11.23 -16.88 -11.64
CA ALA A 156 -11.46 -17.12 -10.22
C ALA A 156 -10.91 -18.47 -9.76
N ALA A 157 -11.07 -19.53 -10.56
CA ALA A 157 -10.44 -20.82 -10.29
C ALA A 157 -8.91 -20.74 -10.34
N SER A 158 -8.36 -19.96 -11.28
CA SER A 158 -6.92 -19.78 -11.43
C SER A 158 -6.31 -18.96 -10.29
N GLU A 159 -7.01 -17.92 -9.83
CA GLU A 159 -6.58 -17.10 -8.69
C GLU A 159 -6.56 -17.90 -7.38
N ASN A 160 -7.49 -18.83 -7.18
CA ASN A 160 -7.56 -19.65 -5.96
C ASN A 160 -6.85 -21.00 -6.08
N GLY A 161 -6.24 -21.29 -7.23
CA GLY A 161 -5.39 -22.48 -7.41
C GLY A 161 -6.15 -23.79 -7.59
N HIS A 162 -7.40 -23.73 -8.03
CA HIS A 162 -8.26 -24.91 -8.20
C HIS A 162 -7.95 -25.65 -9.52
N LEU A 163 -6.83 -26.38 -9.54
CA LEU A 163 -6.29 -27.06 -10.73
C LEU A 163 -7.32 -27.89 -11.51
N GLU A 164 -8.10 -28.73 -10.83
CA GLU A 164 -9.07 -29.60 -11.49
C GLU A 164 -10.25 -28.83 -12.09
N VAL A 165 -10.63 -27.69 -11.48
CA VAL A 165 -11.63 -26.77 -12.04
C VAL A 165 -11.08 -26.07 -13.28
N VAL A 166 -9.82 -25.61 -13.24
CA VAL A 166 -9.18 -25.00 -14.42
C VAL A 166 -9.12 -26.01 -15.58
N LYS A 167 -8.76 -27.27 -15.31
CA LYS A 167 -8.74 -28.34 -16.33
C LYS A 167 -10.11 -28.55 -16.97
N ILE A 168 -11.19 -28.64 -16.19
CA ILE A 168 -12.52 -28.89 -16.76
C ILE A 168 -13.03 -27.66 -17.55
N LEU A 169 -12.72 -26.45 -17.09
CA LEU A 169 -13.07 -25.22 -17.80
C LEU A 169 -12.30 -25.10 -19.12
N LEU A 170 -11.00 -25.39 -19.14
CA LEU A 170 -10.19 -25.39 -20.38
C LEU A 170 -10.68 -26.42 -21.40
N ALA A 171 -11.21 -27.55 -20.93
CA ALA A 171 -11.77 -28.60 -21.79
C ALA A 171 -13.12 -28.22 -22.42
N ASP A 172 -13.83 -27.22 -21.87
CA ASP A 172 -15.08 -26.71 -22.45
C ASP A 172 -14.76 -25.76 -23.63
N PRO A 173 -15.24 -26.05 -24.85
CA PRO A 173 -14.92 -25.26 -26.03
C PRO A 173 -15.51 -23.84 -26.00
N ARG A 174 -16.49 -23.56 -25.12
CA ARG A 174 -17.06 -22.23 -24.94
C ARG A 174 -16.12 -21.30 -24.16
N VAL A 175 -15.21 -21.86 -23.36
CA VAL A 175 -14.24 -21.08 -22.58
C VAL A 175 -13.12 -20.60 -23.49
N ASP A 176 -12.92 -19.29 -23.51
CA ASP A 176 -11.78 -18.62 -24.14
C ASP A 176 -10.80 -18.17 -23.06
N PRO A 177 -9.71 -18.94 -22.82
CA PRO A 177 -8.74 -18.60 -21.78
C PRO A 177 -7.86 -17.38 -22.16
N SER A 178 -7.98 -16.86 -23.39
CA SER A 178 -7.32 -15.63 -23.84
C SER A 178 -8.10 -14.35 -23.51
N ALA A 179 -9.34 -14.49 -23.04
CA ALA A 179 -10.20 -13.38 -22.64
C ALA A 179 -9.57 -12.53 -21.53
N ASP A 180 -10.02 -11.27 -21.46
CA ASP A 180 -9.45 -10.21 -20.62
C ASP A 180 -7.92 -10.13 -20.67
N LYS A 181 -7.33 -10.36 -21.86
CA LYS A 181 -5.88 -10.40 -22.08
C LYS A 181 -5.20 -11.52 -21.28
N SER A 182 -5.74 -12.73 -21.32
CA SER A 182 -5.21 -13.90 -20.63
C SER A 182 -4.98 -13.66 -19.13
N TYR A 183 -5.89 -12.95 -18.45
CA TYR A 183 -5.69 -12.59 -17.04
C TYR A 183 -5.61 -13.81 -16.10
N SER A 184 -6.22 -14.94 -16.48
CA SER A 184 -6.19 -16.21 -15.73
C SER A 184 -4.77 -16.67 -15.36
N ILE A 185 -3.82 -16.64 -16.31
CA ILE A 185 -2.42 -16.99 -16.04
C ILE A 185 -1.74 -15.95 -15.16
N GLY A 186 -2.11 -14.68 -15.30
CA GLY A 186 -1.64 -13.59 -14.44
C GLY A 186 -2.09 -13.74 -12.98
N ALA A 187 -3.36 -14.12 -12.78
CA ALA A 187 -3.93 -14.36 -11.46
C ALA A 187 -3.27 -15.56 -10.76
N ALA A 188 -3.10 -16.68 -11.47
CA ALA A 188 -2.35 -17.83 -10.98
C ALA A 188 -0.89 -17.48 -10.65
N SER A 189 -0.25 -16.68 -11.53
CA SER A 189 1.13 -16.23 -11.35
C SER A 189 1.29 -15.33 -10.13
N ARG A 190 0.33 -14.43 -9.87
CA ARG A 190 0.31 -13.53 -8.70
C ARG A 190 0.21 -14.29 -7.38
N ARG A 191 -0.48 -15.43 -7.37
CA ARG A 191 -0.77 -16.25 -6.18
C ARG A 191 0.14 -17.47 -6.04
N SER A 192 1.11 -17.66 -6.94
CA SER A 192 2.08 -18.77 -6.92
C SER A 192 1.46 -20.15 -7.16
N HIS A 193 0.37 -20.21 -7.95
CA HIS A 193 -0.24 -21.49 -8.31
C HIS A 193 0.50 -22.15 -9.47
N VAL A 194 1.68 -22.71 -9.17
CA VAL A 194 2.63 -23.28 -10.15
C VAL A 194 1.98 -24.27 -11.11
N GLU A 195 1.20 -25.23 -10.62
CA GLU A 195 0.57 -26.24 -11.47
C GLU A 195 -0.55 -25.66 -12.35
N VAL A 196 -1.23 -24.61 -11.89
CA VAL A 196 -2.20 -23.87 -12.70
C VAL A 196 -1.49 -23.08 -13.81
N VAL A 197 -0.37 -22.44 -13.50
CA VAL A 197 0.45 -21.76 -14.53
C VAL A 197 0.92 -22.75 -15.59
N LYS A 198 1.39 -23.93 -15.20
CA LYS A 198 1.83 -24.98 -16.16
C LYS A 198 0.69 -25.45 -17.07
N ILE A 199 -0.51 -25.71 -16.53
CA ILE A 199 -1.63 -26.17 -17.36
C ILE A 199 -2.14 -25.07 -18.30
N LEU A 200 -2.16 -23.81 -17.84
CA LEU A 200 -2.53 -22.67 -18.67
C LEU A 200 -1.51 -22.45 -19.80
N LEU A 201 -0.21 -22.55 -19.53
CA LEU A 201 0.84 -22.43 -20.56
C LEU A 201 0.77 -23.54 -21.62
N ALA A 202 0.34 -24.74 -21.23
CA ALA A 202 0.16 -25.86 -22.14
C ALA A 202 -1.01 -25.67 -23.12
N ASP A 203 -1.97 -24.78 -22.81
CA ASP A 203 -3.03 -24.41 -23.74
C ASP A 203 -2.51 -23.34 -24.74
N PRO A 204 -2.48 -23.63 -26.05
CA PRO A 204 -1.94 -22.71 -27.05
C PRO A 204 -2.78 -21.42 -27.21
N ARG A 205 -4.02 -21.39 -26.71
CA ARG A 205 -4.88 -20.20 -26.73
C ARG A 205 -4.43 -19.15 -25.72
N VAL A 206 -3.77 -19.57 -24.63
CA VAL A 206 -3.27 -18.65 -23.60
C VAL A 206 -2.04 -17.91 -24.12
N ASP A 207 -2.08 -16.58 -24.07
CA ASP A 207 -0.93 -15.73 -24.37
C ASP A 207 -0.26 -15.30 -23.05
N PRO A 208 0.88 -15.89 -22.66
CA PRO A 208 1.58 -15.52 -21.44
C PRO A 208 2.20 -14.12 -21.49
N SER A 209 2.29 -13.52 -22.68
CA SER A 209 2.83 -12.17 -22.89
C SER A 209 1.78 -11.06 -22.85
N ALA A 210 0.51 -11.45 -22.70
CA ALA A 210 -0.61 -10.53 -22.70
C ALA A 210 -0.52 -9.48 -21.58
N ASP A 211 -1.22 -8.35 -21.81
CA ASP A 211 -1.19 -7.16 -20.95
C ASP A 211 0.22 -6.72 -20.54
N LYS A 212 1.14 -6.67 -21.52
CA LYS A 212 2.52 -6.22 -21.31
C LYS A 212 3.27 -7.12 -20.32
N ASN A 213 3.20 -8.43 -20.53
CA ASN A 213 3.83 -9.43 -19.68
C ASN A 213 3.39 -9.36 -18.21
N TYR A 214 2.10 -9.10 -17.96
CA TYR A 214 1.57 -8.97 -16.61
C TYR A 214 1.88 -10.20 -15.74
N SER A 215 1.80 -11.40 -16.30
CA SER A 215 2.03 -12.67 -15.58
C SER A 215 3.40 -12.73 -14.92
N ILE A 216 4.48 -12.51 -15.69
CA ILE A 216 5.84 -12.52 -15.16
C ILE A 216 6.10 -11.31 -14.27
N GLY A 217 5.50 -10.15 -14.57
CA GLY A 217 5.57 -8.97 -13.70
C GLY A 217 4.95 -9.19 -12.32
N ALA A 218 3.76 -9.79 -12.26
CA ALA A 218 3.05 -10.10 -11.02
C ALA A 218 3.79 -11.15 -10.18
N ALA A 219 4.32 -12.20 -10.82
CA ALA A 219 5.18 -13.18 -10.16
C ALA A 219 6.47 -12.53 -9.63
N SER A 220 7.09 -11.66 -10.43
CA SER A 220 8.34 -10.98 -10.07
C SER A 220 8.16 -10.02 -8.91
N ARG A 221 7.07 -9.24 -8.89
CA ARG A 221 6.70 -8.36 -7.76
C ARG A 221 6.56 -9.11 -6.44
N ARG A 222 5.98 -10.31 -6.49
CA ARG A 222 5.68 -11.14 -5.30
C ARG A 222 6.81 -12.09 -4.91
N GLY A 223 7.87 -12.19 -5.71
CA GLY A 223 9.00 -13.08 -5.43
C GLY A 223 8.75 -14.55 -5.75
N HIS A 224 7.81 -14.86 -6.65
CA HIS A 224 7.44 -16.23 -7.00
C HIS A 224 8.44 -16.84 -7.98
N VAL A 225 9.60 -17.23 -7.45
CA VAL A 225 10.77 -17.74 -8.19
C VAL A 225 10.42 -18.82 -9.20
N GLU A 226 9.69 -19.86 -8.78
CA GLU A 226 9.38 -20.99 -9.65
C GLU A 226 8.48 -20.59 -10.83
N VAL A 227 7.49 -19.73 -10.58
CA VAL A 227 6.63 -19.18 -11.62
C VAL A 227 7.44 -18.33 -12.61
N VAL A 228 8.37 -17.50 -12.12
CA VAL A 228 9.25 -16.70 -12.99
C VAL A 228 10.11 -17.62 -13.88
N LYS A 229 10.70 -18.69 -13.33
CA LYS A 229 11.49 -19.66 -14.12
C LYS A 229 10.65 -20.34 -15.20
N ILE A 230 9.43 -20.77 -14.85
CA ILE A 230 8.49 -21.41 -15.79
C ILE A 230 8.10 -20.44 -16.91
N LEU A 231 7.77 -19.19 -16.58
CA LEU A 231 7.39 -18.18 -17.58
C LEU A 231 8.57 -17.82 -18.49
N LEU A 232 9.78 -17.66 -17.96
CA LEU A 232 10.98 -17.36 -18.76
C LEU A 232 11.36 -18.50 -19.71
N ALA A 233 11.02 -19.74 -19.38
CA ALA A 233 11.24 -20.90 -20.23
C ALA A 233 10.28 -20.95 -21.43
N ASP A 234 9.15 -20.23 -21.38
CA ASP A 234 8.24 -20.12 -22.51
C ASP A 234 8.78 -19.09 -23.53
N PRO A 235 9.01 -19.48 -24.80
CA PRO A 235 9.62 -18.58 -25.80
C PRO A 235 8.74 -17.38 -26.17
N ARG A 236 7.44 -17.41 -25.83
CA ARG A 236 6.52 -16.28 -26.06
C ARG A 236 6.74 -15.15 -25.06
N VAL A 237 7.39 -15.41 -23.92
CA VAL A 237 7.65 -14.40 -22.88
C VAL A 237 8.99 -13.72 -23.15
N ASP A 238 8.93 -12.41 -23.43
CA ASP A 238 10.10 -11.54 -23.54
C ASP A 238 10.29 -10.69 -22.27
N PRO A 239 11.21 -11.04 -21.35
CA PRO A 239 11.38 -10.30 -20.09
C PRO A 239 11.83 -8.84 -20.29
N SER A 240 12.21 -8.44 -21.51
CA SER A 240 12.57 -7.07 -21.85
C SER A 240 11.39 -6.15 -22.20
N ASP A 241 10.21 -6.73 -22.45
CA ASP A 241 9.03 -5.96 -22.85
C ASP A 241 8.62 -4.94 -21.78
N SER A 242 8.00 -3.85 -22.24
CA SER A 242 7.54 -2.75 -21.40
C SER A 242 8.63 -2.20 -20.46
N ASN A 243 9.83 -2.01 -21.01
CA ASN A 243 11.02 -1.50 -20.30
C ASN A 243 11.43 -2.39 -19.12
N ASN A 244 11.40 -3.71 -19.29
CA ASN A 244 11.79 -4.69 -18.27
C ASN A 244 10.92 -4.58 -17.01
N THR A 245 9.61 -4.40 -17.15
CA THR A 245 8.68 -4.20 -16.02
C THR A 245 8.84 -5.29 -14.94
N ALA A 246 9.04 -6.55 -15.33
CA ALA A 246 9.28 -7.65 -14.38
C ALA A 246 10.55 -7.42 -13.52
N PHE A 247 11.63 -6.94 -14.15
CA PHE A 247 12.88 -6.62 -13.48
C PHE A 247 12.79 -5.38 -12.58
N GLU A 248 12.10 -4.34 -13.05
CA GLU A 248 11.81 -3.15 -12.26
C GLU A 248 11.02 -3.52 -10.99
N LEU A 249 9.94 -4.30 -11.12
CA LEU A 249 9.11 -4.75 -10.00
C LEU A 249 9.87 -5.67 -9.03
N ALA A 250 10.70 -6.58 -9.53
CA ALA A 250 11.55 -7.39 -8.66
C ALA A 250 12.51 -6.52 -7.84
N SER A 251 13.07 -5.48 -8.46
CA SER A 251 14.00 -4.55 -7.80
C SER A 251 13.31 -3.62 -6.79
N GLU A 252 12.13 -3.10 -7.14
CA GLU A 252 11.31 -2.23 -6.29
C GLU A 252 10.85 -2.96 -5.03
N TYR A 253 10.50 -4.24 -5.12
CA TYR A 253 9.98 -5.02 -3.99
C TYR A 253 11.05 -5.90 -3.32
N GLY A 254 12.32 -5.74 -3.69
CA GLY A 254 13.45 -6.38 -2.99
C GLY A 254 13.58 -7.88 -3.21
N GLN A 255 13.09 -8.39 -4.34
CA GLN A 255 13.02 -9.83 -4.64
C GLN A 255 14.36 -10.35 -5.17
N VAL A 256 15.33 -10.51 -4.27
CA VAL A 256 16.74 -10.84 -4.55
C VAL A 256 16.92 -12.02 -5.53
N GLU A 257 16.24 -13.14 -5.29
CA GLU A 257 16.41 -14.33 -6.15
C GLU A 257 15.83 -14.10 -7.55
N VAL A 258 14.68 -13.41 -7.66
CA VAL A 258 14.08 -13.04 -8.95
C VAL A 258 14.98 -12.06 -9.70
N VAL A 259 15.58 -11.08 -9.02
CA VAL A 259 16.55 -10.15 -9.63
C VAL A 259 17.72 -10.91 -10.26
N ASN A 260 18.30 -11.89 -9.55
CA ASN A 260 19.39 -12.71 -10.08
C ASN A 260 18.96 -13.53 -11.30
N ILE A 261 17.78 -14.15 -11.25
CA ILE A 261 17.23 -14.93 -12.37
C ILE A 261 17.03 -14.06 -13.61
N LEU A 262 16.44 -12.86 -13.44
CA LEU A 262 16.20 -11.95 -14.54
C LEU A 262 17.51 -11.35 -15.09
N LEU A 263 18.49 -11.02 -14.25
CA LEU A 263 19.81 -10.53 -14.70
C LEU A 263 20.59 -11.56 -15.51
N ALA A 264 20.41 -12.85 -15.20
CA ALA A 264 21.02 -13.95 -15.94
C ALA A 264 20.44 -14.12 -17.35
N ASP A 265 19.23 -13.61 -17.62
CA ASP A 265 18.65 -13.59 -18.96
C ASP A 265 19.26 -12.44 -19.78
N SER A 266 19.94 -12.78 -20.88
CA SER A 266 20.64 -11.81 -21.72
C SER A 266 19.72 -10.78 -22.38
N ARG A 267 18.40 -11.04 -22.45
CA ARG A 267 17.41 -10.10 -23.00
C ARG A 267 17.14 -8.93 -22.06
N VAL A 268 17.36 -9.11 -20.75
CA VAL A 268 17.11 -8.07 -19.74
C VAL A 268 18.22 -7.02 -19.79
N ASP A 269 17.84 -5.75 -19.97
CA ASP A 269 18.73 -4.59 -19.90
C ASP A 269 18.59 -3.86 -18.55
N PRO A 270 19.46 -4.11 -17.56
CA PRO A 270 19.32 -3.49 -16.25
C PRO A 270 19.52 -1.96 -16.26
N SER A 271 19.96 -1.37 -17.37
CA SER A 271 20.11 0.08 -17.58
C SER A 271 18.83 0.78 -18.08
N ALA A 272 17.79 0.01 -18.41
CA ALA A 272 16.52 0.51 -18.94
C ALA A 272 15.90 1.61 -18.06
N ASN A 273 15.10 2.48 -18.70
CA ASN A 273 14.41 3.59 -18.05
C ASN A 273 15.34 4.49 -17.21
N LYS A 274 16.58 4.69 -17.69
CA LYS A 274 17.64 5.45 -17.01
C LYS A 274 17.95 4.85 -15.64
N ASN A 275 18.28 3.55 -15.64
CA ASN A 275 18.62 2.73 -14.47
C ASN A 275 17.55 2.84 -13.38
N PHE A 276 16.29 2.59 -13.75
CA PHE A 276 15.17 2.71 -12.81
C PHE A 276 15.29 1.68 -11.66
N SER A 277 15.69 0.44 -11.97
CA SER A 277 15.91 -0.66 -11.03
C SER A 277 16.75 -0.27 -9.80
N ILE A 278 17.98 0.23 -10.01
CA ILE A 278 18.86 0.63 -8.90
C ILE A 278 18.32 1.83 -8.13
N ARG A 279 17.63 2.76 -8.82
CA ARG A 279 17.05 3.95 -8.20
C ARG A 279 15.88 3.58 -7.29
N THR A 280 15.01 2.68 -7.72
CA THR A 280 13.85 2.25 -6.92
C THR A 280 14.24 1.31 -5.79
N ALA A 281 15.17 0.37 -6.03
CA ALA A 281 15.73 -0.46 -4.95
C ALA A 281 16.42 0.39 -3.88
N THR A 282 17.06 1.49 -4.30
CA THR A 282 17.64 2.48 -3.38
C THR A 282 16.58 3.28 -2.63
N GLU A 283 15.45 3.64 -3.23
CA GLU A 283 14.38 4.38 -2.57
C GLU A 283 13.70 3.51 -1.50
N GLU A 284 13.41 2.25 -1.84
CA GLU A 284 12.75 1.28 -0.94
C GLU A 284 13.68 0.64 0.10
N GLY A 285 15.01 0.82 -0.02
CA GLY A 285 15.96 0.38 1.00
C GLY A 285 16.47 -1.06 0.84
N HIS A 286 16.39 -1.63 -0.36
CA HIS A 286 16.81 -3.01 -0.65
C HIS A 286 18.32 -3.09 -0.93
N SER A 287 19.14 -3.08 0.12
CA SER A 287 20.61 -3.07 0.02
C SER A 287 21.19 -4.25 -0.76
N GLU A 288 20.66 -5.46 -0.58
CA GLU A 288 21.17 -6.64 -1.31
C GLU A 288 20.89 -6.55 -2.82
N VAL A 289 19.72 -6.05 -3.20
CA VAL A 289 19.40 -5.77 -4.61
C VAL A 289 20.34 -4.70 -5.16
N VAL A 290 20.58 -3.60 -4.41
CA VAL A 290 21.54 -2.57 -4.86
C VAL A 290 22.93 -3.14 -5.04
N LYS A 291 23.39 -3.99 -4.12
CA LYS A 291 24.70 -4.66 -4.23
C LYS A 291 24.80 -5.49 -5.50
N ILE A 292 23.83 -6.36 -5.77
CA ILE A 292 23.76 -7.18 -6.99
C ILE A 292 23.76 -6.28 -8.25
N LEU A 293 22.97 -5.21 -8.24
CA LEU A 293 22.90 -4.28 -9.37
C LEU A 293 24.24 -3.54 -9.60
N LEU A 294 25.00 -3.23 -8.55
CA LEU A 294 26.31 -2.59 -8.69
C LEU A 294 27.37 -3.55 -9.24
N GLU A 295 27.25 -4.85 -8.98
CA GLU A 295 28.13 -5.89 -9.53
C GLU A 295 27.94 -6.05 -11.06
N ASP A 296 26.76 -5.73 -11.60
CA ASP A 296 26.52 -5.76 -13.05
C ASP A 296 27.13 -4.51 -13.74
N PRO A 297 28.08 -4.69 -14.69
CA PRO A 297 28.75 -3.57 -15.35
C PRO A 297 27.82 -2.76 -16.27
N ARG A 298 26.67 -3.31 -16.68
CA ARG A 298 25.68 -2.63 -17.53
C ARG A 298 24.92 -1.54 -16.75
N VAL A 299 24.87 -1.64 -15.42
CA VAL A 299 24.19 -0.66 -14.56
C VAL A 299 25.04 0.60 -14.41
N ASP A 300 24.45 1.76 -14.67
CA ASP A 300 25.03 3.06 -14.39
C ASP A 300 24.42 3.66 -13.10
N PRO A 301 25.13 3.61 -11.95
CA PRO A 301 24.64 4.18 -10.69
C PRO A 301 24.60 5.72 -10.71
N CYS A 302 25.21 6.37 -11.71
CA CYS A 302 25.24 7.83 -11.86
C CYS A 302 24.01 8.39 -12.59
N ALA A 303 23.09 7.53 -13.01
CA ALA A 303 21.88 7.92 -13.71
C ALA A 303 21.12 9.04 -12.98
N LYS A 304 20.50 9.93 -13.76
CA LYS A 304 19.74 11.11 -13.27
C LYS A 304 20.56 11.99 -12.31
N ARG A 305 21.85 12.18 -12.61
CA ARG A 305 22.81 12.95 -11.80
C ARG A 305 22.92 12.35 -10.40
N ASN A 306 23.36 11.09 -10.34
CA ASN A 306 23.54 10.30 -9.12
C ASN A 306 22.28 10.31 -8.24
N GLU A 307 21.13 9.97 -8.82
CA GLU A 307 19.88 10.01 -8.06
C GLU A 307 19.85 8.99 -6.92
N ALA A 308 20.41 7.79 -7.12
CA ALA A 308 20.46 6.74 -6.12
C ALA A 308 21.05 7.26 -4.79
N ILE A 309 22.31 7.74 -4.79
CA ILE A 309 22.94 8.20 -3.55
C ILE A 309 22.21 9.41 -2.93
N ARG A 310 21.65 10.31 -3.76
CA ARG A 310 20.87 11.46 -3.28
C ARG A 310 19.52 11.08 -2.67
N ARG A 311 18.94 9.94 -3.04
CA ARG A 311 17.70 9.37 -2.47
C ARG A 311 18.04 8.58 -1.20
N ALA A 312 19.00 7.67 -1.27
CA ALA A 312 19.52 6.94 -0.11
C ALA A 312 19.87 7.90 1.04
N SER A 313 20.58 8.99 0.73
CA SER A 313 20.97 9.99 1.72
C SER A 313 19.81 10.80 2.30
N PHE A 314 18.74 11.00 1.53
CA PHE A 314 17.54 11.71 1.99
C PHE A 314 16.71 10.84 2.94
N ILE A 315 16.53 9.57 2.59
CA ILE A 315 15.72 8.63 3.37
C ILE A 315 16.47 8.16 4.60
N GLY A 316 17.80 7.98 4.49
CA GLY A 316 18.64 7.54 5.60
C GLY A 316 19.14 6.11 5.46
N HIS A 317 19.15 5.54 4.25
CA HIS A 317 19.60 4.16 4.01
C HIS A 317 21.13 4.05 4.08
N GLU A 318 21.64 3.88 5.29
CA GLU A 318 23.08 3.89 5.61
C GLU A 318 23.89 2.88 4.79
N GLU A 319 23.42 1.64 4.73
CA GLU A 319 24.13 0.57 4.02
C GLU A 319 24.16 0.81 2.50
N ILE A 320 23.08 1.35 1.94
CA ILE A 320 23.04 1.71 0.52
C ILE A 320 23.98 2.88 0.23
N VAL A 321 24.06 3.88 1.11
CA VAL A 321 25.05 4.95 0.97
C VAL A 321 26.47 4.39 1.04
N ARG A 322 26.75 3.43 1.93
CA ARG A 322 28.05 2.76 2.01
C ARG A 322 28.40 2.03 0.71
N LEU A 323 27.48 1.22 0.19
CA LEU A 323 27.64 0.47 -1.06
C LEU A 323 27.89 1.42 -2.24
N LEU A 324 27.07 2.48 -2.36
CA LEU A 324 27.22 3.47 -3.44
C LEU A 324 28.52 4.27 -3.35
N LEU A 325 28.99 4.61 -2.14
CA LEU A 325 30.28 5.31 -1.98
C LEU A 325 31.48 4.42 -2.28
N ALA A 326 31.36 3.11 -2.05
CA ALA A 326 32.39 2.12 -2.39
C ALA A 326 32.55 1.92 -3.91
N ASP A 327 31.51 2.19 -4.69
CA ASP A 327 31.57 2.15 -6.15
C ASP A 327 32.27 3.39 -6.72
N SER A 328 33.39 3.19 -7.41
CA SER A 328 34.20 4.27 -7.97
C SER A 328 33.49 5.10 -9.04
N ARG A 329 32.45 4.56 -9.69
CA ARG A 329 31.66 5.26 -10.71
C ARG A 329 30.85 6.38 -10.09
N VAL A 330 30.35 6.20 -8.86
CA VAL A 330 29.45 7.13 -8.17
C VAL A 330 30.15 8.44 -7.84
N ASP A 331 29.51 9.55 -8.22
CA ASP A 331 29.94 10.90 -7.86
C ASP A 331 29.04 11.48 -6.73
N PRO A 332 29.51 11.50 -5.47
CA PRO A 332 28.73 12.04 -4.36
C PRO A 332 28.59 13.57 -4.39
N THR A 333 29.35 14.26 -5.25
CA THR A 333 29.34 15.73 -5.38
C THR A 333 28.23 16.26 -6.30
N ALA A 334 27.51 15.35 -6.95
CA ALA A 334 26.45 15.67 -7.90
C ALA A 334 25.41 16.66 -7.34
N LYS A 335 24.96 17.58 -8.22
CA LYS A 335 24.04 18.68 -7.89
C LYS A 335 24.51 19.51 -6.69
N THR A 336 25.80 19.89 -6.65
CA THR A 336 26.42 20.68 -5.58
C THR A 336 26.28 20.00 -4.22
N ASN A 337 26.86 18.79 -4.12
CA ASN A 337 26.86 17.91 -2.94
C ASN A 337 25.44 17.75 -2.36
N GLN A 338 24.47 17.42 -3.22
CA GLN A 338 23.09 17.35 -2.76
C GLN A 338 22.86 16.19 -1.78
N ALA A 339 23.67 15.12 -1.83
CA ALA A 339 23.58 13.98 -0.90
C ALA A 339 23.71 14.44 0.56
N ILE A 340 24.84 15.07 0.93
CA ILE A 340 25.08 15.55 2.30
C ILE A 340 24.07 16.63 2.72
N ARG A 341 23.67 17.50 1.78
CA ARG A 341 22.65 18.54 2.03
C ARG A 341 21.23 17.99 2.20
N ARG A 342 20.94 16.77 1.74
CA ARG A 342 19.66 16.08 1.95
C ARG A 342 19.71 15.28 3.25
N ALA A 343 20.81 14.58 3.51
CA ALA A 343 21.04 13.92 4.81
C ALA A 343 20.92 14.91 5.98
N ALA A 344 21.53 16.10 5.87
CA ALA A 344 21.43 17.13 6.91
C ALA A 344 20.03 17.76 7.02
N LEU A 345 19.21 17.68 5.98
CA LEU A 345 17.81 18.16 6.02
C LEU A 345 16.91 17.19 6.78
N CYS A 346 17.22 15.89 6.76
CA CYS A 346 16.41 14.84 7.37
C CYS A 346 16.97 14.34 8.71
N GLY A 347 18.14 14.80 9.13
CA GLY A 347 18.74 14.40 10.40
C GLY A 347 19.51 13.09 10.36
N ASN A 348 19.87 12.59 9.16
CA ASN A 348 20.48 11.27 8.98
C ASN A 348 21.96 11.26 9.41
N LYS A 349 22.22 11.18 10.71
CA LYS A 349 23.56 11.35 11.30
C LYS A 349 24.60 10.35 10.80
N GLU A 350 24.24 9.07 10.67
CA GLU A 350 25.19 8.05 10.22
C GLU A 350 25.51 8.20 8.73
N VAL A 351 24.53 8.60 7.91
CA VAL A 351 24.76 8.99 6.51
C VAL A 351 25.71 10.20 6.44
N ILE A 352 25.56 11.20 7.31
CA ILE A 352 26.50 12.34 7.38
C ILE A 352 27.91 11.85 7.70
N LYS A 353 28.08 10.96 8.69
CA LYS A 353 29.40 10.37 9.00
C LYS A 353 29.99 9.64 7.80
N LEU A 354 29.21 8.84 7.09
CA LEU A 354 29.66 8.12 5.89
C LEU A 354 30.09 9.08 4.79
N LEU A 355 29.28 10.12 4.52
CA LEU A 355 29.59 11.12 3.48
C LEU A 355 30.81 11.98 3.83
N LEU A 356 30.99 12.37 5.10
CA LEU A 356 32.15 13.17 5.52
C LEU A 356 33.47 12.38 5.46
N LYS A 357 33.41 11.04 5.60
CA LYS A 357 34.58 10.17 5.40
C LYS A 357 35.04 10.10 3.96
N ASP A 358 34.17 10.36 2.98
CA ASP A 358 34.56 10.40 1.57
C ASP A 358 35.23 11.76 1.25
N PRO A 359 36.51 11.78 0.87
CA PRO A 359 37.25 13.03 0.65
C PRO A 359 36.70 13.87 -0.51
N ARG A 360 35.95 13.25 -1.44
CA ARG A 360 35.33 13.95 -2.58
C ARG A 360 34.19 14.86 -2.13
N VAL A 361 33.52 14.54 -1.02
CA VAL A 361 32.38 15.31 -0.52
C VAL A 361 32.84 16.64 0.04
N ASP A 362 32.26 17.73 -0.46
CA ASP A 362 32.44 19.07 0.07
C ASP A 362 31.24 19.48 0.95
N PRO A 363 31.38 19.48 2.29
CA PRO A 363 30.31 19.90 3.19
C PRO A 363 30.05 21.42 3.15
N GLY A 364 30.99 22.20 2.60
CA GLY A 364 30.88 23.65 2.37
C GLY A 364 30.04 24.05 1.17
N ALA A 365 29.60 23.08 0.37
CA ALA A 365 28.87 23.31 -0.86
C ALA A 365 27.60 24.15 -0.70
N LYS A 366 27.30 24.94 -1.73
CA LYS A 366 26.16 25.87 -1.79
C LYS A 366 26.12 26.80 -0.57
N LYS A 367 27.29 27.36 -0.20
CA LYS A 367 27.46 28.28 0.94
C LYS A 367 27.04 27.59 2.24
N ASN A 368 27.66 26.44 2.54
CA ASN A 368 27.42 25.63 3.74
C ASN A 368 25.93 25.31 3.94
N ASP A 369 25.27 24.79 2.91
CA ASP A 369 23.82 24.53 3.00
C ASP A 369 23.45 23.39 3.96
N ALA A 370 24.35 22.43 4.17
CA ALA A 370 24.13 21.31 5.09
C ALA A 370 23.95 21.80 6.53
N ILE A 371 24.94 22.51 7.10
CA ILE A 371 24.86 23.05 8.46
C ILE A 371 23.67 24.01 8.61
N ARG A 372 23.42 24.88 7.62
CA ARG A 372 22.29 25.81 7.64
C ARG A 372 20.92 25.14 7.62
N LYS A 373 20.81 23.89 7.15
CA LYS A 373 19.59 23.08 7.18
C LYS A 373 19.46 22.33 8.49
N ALA A 374 20.54 21.72 8.98
CA ALA A 374 20.58 21.08 10.29
C ALA A 374 20.13 22.06 11.39
N CYS A 375 20.69 23.28 11.41
CA CYS A 375 20.28 24.33 12.35
C CYS A 375 18.88 24.90 12.11
N GLN A 376 18.31 24.73 10.91
CA GLN A 376 16.95 25.19 10.64
C GLN A 376 15.93 24.23 11.25
N ILE A 377 16.18 22.93 11.13
CA ILE A 377 15.27 21.88 11.57
C ILE A 377 15.48 21.54 13.05
N GLY A 378 16.71 21.66 13.56
CA GLY A 378 17.03 21.40 14.98
C GLY A 378 17.83 20.13 15.21
N TYR A 379 18.60 19.65 14.23
CA TYR A 379 19.36 18.39 14.38
C TYR A 379 20.72 18.62 15.04
N GLU A 380 20.79 18.45 16.36
CA GLU A 380 21.97 18.68 17.19
C GLU A 380 23.13 17.73 16.86
N ASP A 381 22.86 16.43 16.80
CA ASP A 381 23.88 15.42 16.47
C ASP A 381 24.52 15.69 15.11
N VAL A 382 23.70 16.05 14.11
CA VAL A 382 24.18 16.42 12.77
C VAL A 382 25.00 17.71 12.81
N LEU A 383 24.59 18.70 13.61
CA LEU A 383 25.35 19.93 13.77
C LEU A 383 26.74 19.65 14.36
N LYS A 384 26.81 18.89 15.46
CA LYS A 384 28.08 18.53 16.12
C LYS A 384 29.02 17.85 15.13
N LEU A 385 28.52 16.83 14.41
CA LEU A 385 29.30 16.12 13.39
C LEU A 385 29.76 17.02 12.24
N LEU A 386 28.93 17.97 11.79
CA LEU A 386 29.34 18.90 10.73
C LEU A 386 30.39 19.91 11.21
N LEU A 387 30.33 20.35 12.48
CA LEU A 387 31.31 21.28 13.04
C LEU A 387 32.68 20.63 13.31
N GLU A 388 32.72 19.31 13.48
CA GLU A 388 33.97 18.54 13.56
C GLU A 388 34.78 18.60 12.25
N ASP A 389 34.13 18.80 11.09
CA ASP A 389 34.81 18.95 9.81
C ASP A 389 35.31 20.39 9.61
N PRO A 390 36.64 20.62 9.50
CA PRO A 390 37.20 21.97 9.41
C PRO A 390 36.80 22.72 8.12
N ARG A 391 36.30 22.02 7.10
CA ARG A 391 35.82 22.61 5.85
C ARG A 391 34.46 23.31 6.02
N VAL A 392 33.75 23.04 7.12
CA VAL A 392 32.46 23.67 7.41
C VAL A 392 32.65 25.06 8.00
N ASP A 393 32.05 26.05 7.33
CA ASP A 393 31.99 27.45 7.78
C ASP A 393 30.58 27.77 8.30
N PRO A 394 30.38 27.87 9.63
CA PRO A 394 29.08 28.21 10.23
C PRO A 394 28.66 29.67 9.97
N CYS A 395 29.59 30.52 9.54
CA CYS A 395 29.38 31.96 9.32
C CYS A 395 28.82 32.27 7.93
N ALA A 396 28.69 31.25 7.08
CA ALA A 396 28.17 31.37 5.73
C ALA A 396 26.81 32.09 5.67
N LYS A 397 26.62 32.85 4.58
CA LYS A 397 25.40 33.65 4.35
C LYS A 397 25.08 34.62 5.50
N ARG A 398 26.11 35.27 6.06
CA ARG A 398 26.01 36.19 7.21
C ARG A 398 25.41 35.46 8.41
N ASN A 399 26.11 34.45 8.91
CA ASN A 399 25.74 33.62 10.05
C ASN A 399 24.30 33.10 9.95
N GLN A 400 23.92 32.53 8.80
CA GLN A 400 22.54 32.10 8.60
C GLN A 400 22.16 30.91 9.48
N ALA A 401 23.12 30.08 9.90
CA ALA A 401 22.90 28.94 10.79
C ALA A 401 22.26 29.40 12.11
N ILE A 402 22.97 30.24 12.89
CA ILE A 402 22.46 30.76 14.17
C ILE A 402 21.17 31.56 13.98
N ARG A 403 21.07 32.38 12.93
CA ARG A 403 19.84 33.14 12.64
C ARG A 403 18.61 32.26 12.37
N ARG A 404 18.79 31.06 11.81
CA ARG A 404 17.69 30.12 11.56
C ARG A 404 17.33 29.35 12.84
N ALA A 405 18.33 28.91 13.59
CA ALA A 405 18.14 28.28 14.89
C ALA A 405 17.37 29.19 15.85
N SER A 406 17.84 30.44 16.03
CA SER A 406 17.17 31.43 16.88
C SER A 406 15.78 31.82 16.40
N LYS A 407 15.49 31.73 15.09
CA LYS A 407 14.14 32.01 14.58
C LYS A 407 13.17 30.86 14.92
N ASN A 408 13.66 29.62 14.88
CA ASN A 408 12.83 28.43 14.99
C ASN A 408 12.77 27.85 16.41
N GLY A 409 13.53 28.38 17.37
CA GLY A 409 13.43 27.97 18.78
C GLY A 409 14.36 26.83 19.16
N HIS A 410 15.46 26.61 18.42
CA HIS A 410 16.41 25.53 18.71
C HIS A 410 17.49 26.02 19.67
N GLU A 411 17.24 25.88 20.97
CA GLU A 411 18.06 26.41 22.07
C GLU A 411 19.47 25.79 22.10
N GLU A 412 19.55 24.47 22.13
CA GLU A 412 20.79 23.69 22.17
C GLU A 412 21.65 23.98 20.93
N ILE A 413 21.02 24.12 19.76
CA ILE A 413 21.70 24.51 18.53
C ILE A 413 22.33 25.90 18.66
N VAL A 414 21.61 26.87 19.24
CA VAL A 414 22.14 28.22 19.45
C VAL A 414 23.30 28.16 20.44
N GLN A 415 23.18 27.39 21.53
CA GLN A 415 24.24 27.20 22.50
C GLN A 415 25.51 26.61 21.87
N ILE A 416 25.38 25.52 21.09
CA ILE A 416 26.48 24.89 20.36
C ILE A 416 27.13 25.88 19.39
N LEU A 417 26.33 26.66 18.65
CA LEU A 417 26.87 27.64 17.70
C LEU A 417 27.59 28.81 18.39
N LEU A 418 27.15 29.24 19.57
CA LEU A 418 27.82 30.30 20.34
C LEU A 418 29.16 29.84 20.93
N GLN A 419 29.36 28.54 21.14
CA GLN A 419 30.65 27.97 21.55
C GLN A 419 31.70 28.02 20.42
N ASP A 420 31.28 28.10 19.14
CA ASP A 420 32.19 28.26 18.02
C ASP A 420 32.59 29.72 17.85
N ALA A 421 33.85 30.04 18.17
CA ALA A 421 34.39 31.41 18.14
C ALA A 421 34.27 32.11 16.77
N ARG A 422 34.11 31.35 15.68
CA ARG A 422 33.92 31.93 14.34
C ARG A 422 32.55 32.60 14.21
N VAL A 423 31.54 32.09 14.91
CA VAL A 423 30.14 32.55 14.79
C VAL A 423 29.98 33.95 15.34
N ASP A 424 29.36 34.81 14.55
CA ASP A 424 28.98 36.17 14.93
C ASP A 424 27.44 36.27 15.10
N PRO A 425 26.92 36.31 16.34
CA PRO A 425 25.49 36.44 16.62
C PRO A 425 24.92 37.83 16.26
N ALA A 426 25.78 38.85 16.12
CA ALA A 426 25.39 40.22 15.75
C ALA A 426 25.13 40.41 14.24
N ALA A 427 25.38 39.37 13.45
CA ALA A 427 25.24 39.41 12.00
C ALA A 427 23.84 39.86 11.54
N LYS A 428 23.83 40.57 10.39
CA LYS A 428 22.61 41.12 9.76
C LYS A 428 21.82 42.02 10.74
N LYS A 429 22.54 42.90 11.45
CA LYS A 429 21.99 43.84 12.44
C LYS A 429 21.25 43.07 13.53
N ASN A 430 21.96 42.20 14.25
CA ASN A 430 21.45 41.39 15.36
C ASN A 430 20.15 40.64 15.00
N TYR A 431 20.12 39.99 13.83
CA TYR A 431 18.88 39.35 13.38
C TYR A 431 18.48 38.18 14.27
N ALA A 432 19.44 37.45 14.85
CA ALA A 432 19.18 36.30 15.72
C ALA A 432 18.27 36.69 16.89
N ILE A 433 18.70 37.66 17.73
CA ILE A 433 17.91 38.13 18.88
C ILE A 433 16.59 38.77 18.45
N ARG A 434 16.58 39.56 17.37
CA ARG A 434 15.35 40.17 16.83
C ARG A 434 14.32 39.15 16.33
N SER A 435 14.73 37.94 15.98
CA SER A 435 13.84 36.87 15.53
C SER A 435 13.47 35.93 16.67
N ALA A 436 14.37 35.65 17.61
CA ALA A 436 14.05 34.93 18.84
C ALA A 436 12.99 35.69 19.65
N ALA A 437 13.24 36.97 19.92
CA ALA A 437 12.34 37.83 20.68
C ALA A 437 10.96 37.98 20.02
N GLY A 438 10.93 38.03 18.67
CA GLY A 438 9.67 38.15 17.94
C GLY A 438 8.88 36.86 17.79
N ASN A 439 9.46 35.69 18.06
CA ASN A 439 8.75 34.40 17.99
C ASN A 439 8.54 33.78 19.38
N GLY A 440 8.91 34.47 20.46
CA GLY A 440 8.64 34.00 21.83
C GLY A 440 9.70 33.07 22.42
N HIS A 441 10.90 33.01 21.84
CA HIS A 441 11.95 32.08 22.30
C HIS A 441 12.78 32.69 23.45
N THR A 442 12.23 32.65 24.66
CA THR A 442 12.79 33.29 25.86
C THR A 442 14.23 32.85 26.15
N GLU A 443 14.50 31.54 26.25
CA GLU A 443 15.83 31.04 26.62
C GLU A 443 16.88 31.40 25.57
N ILE A 444 16.49 31.40 24.29
CA ILE A 444 17.37 31.89 23.21
C ILE A 444 17.70 33.38 23.38
N VAL A 445 16.73 34.20 23.82
CA VAL A 445 17.00 35.63 24.09
C VAL A 445 17.98 35.75 25.26
N LYS A 446 17.81 34.98 26.34
CA LYS A 446 18.75 34.95 27.48
C LYS A 446 20.16 34.55 27.01
N LEU A 447 20.29 33.42 26.32
CA LEU A 447 21.55 32.91 25.77
C LEU A 447 22.24 33.93 24.84
N LEU A 448 21.49 34.61 23.97
CA LEU A 448 22.07 35.61 23.07
C LEU A 448 22.51 36.88 23.80
N LEU A 449 21.85 37.27 24.89
CA LEU A 449 22.22 38.46 25.67
C LEU A 449 23.49 38.25 26.50
N GLU A 450 23.83 37.00 26.83
CA GLU A 450 25.09 36.64 27.47
C GLU A 450 26.31 36.92 26.57
N ASP A 451 26.14 36.89 25.24
CA ASP A 451 27.22 37.24 24.31
C ASP A 451 27.35 38.78 24.18
N PRO A 452 28.50 39.36 24.58
CA PRO A 452 28.68 40.82 24.60
C PRO A 452 28.61 41.47 23.22
N ARG A 453 28.77 40.70 22.14
CA ARG A 453 28.67 41.20 20.76
C ARG A 453 27.23 41.50 20.37
N VAL A 454 26.25 40.91 21.04
CA VAL A 454 24.84 41.09 20.73
C VAL A 454 24.35 42.44 21.25
N ASP A 455 23.81 43.25 20.35
CA ASP A 455 23.17 44.53 20.65
C ASP A 455 21.63 44.39 20.53
N PRO A 456 20.90 44.35 21.66
CA PRO A 456 19.44 44.26 21.65
C PRO A 456 18.76 45.55 21.14
N GLY A 457 19.46 46.69 21.15
CA GLY A 457 18.98 47.98 20.65
C GLY A 457 19.04 48.13 19.13
N ALA A 458 19.64 47.16 18.43
CA ALA A 458 19.86 47.21 17.00
C ALA A 458 18.57 47.43 16.19
N LYS A 459 18.71 48.21 15.11
CA LYS A 459 17.64 48.52 14.15
C LYS A 459 16.41 49.16 14.84
N ARG A 460 16.67 50.19 15.66
CA ARG A 460 15.65 50.95 16.41
C ARG A 460 14.87 50.06 17.38
N ASN A 461 15.58 49.36 18.27
CA ASN A 461 15.02 48.48 19.30
C ASN A 461 14.03 47.45 18.72
N GLN A 462 14.35 46.88 17.56
CA GLN A 462 13.38 46.02 16.88
C GLN A 462 13.14 44.69 17.61
N ALA A 463 14.06 44.23 18.46
CA ALA A 463 13.86 43.02 19.26
C ALA A 463 12.66 43.21 20.21
N ILE A 464 12.71 44.23 21.08
CA ILE A 464 11.63 44.53 22.03
C ILE A 464 10.33 44.91 21.29
N ARG A 465 10.40 45.73 20.22
CA ARG A 465 9.20 46.09 19.44
C ARG A 465 8.47 44.87 18.86
N ARG A 466 9.20 43.83 18.44
CA ARG A 466 8.60 42.59 17.93
C ARG A 466 8.02 41.74 19.05
N ALA A 467 8.73 41.62 20.17
CA ALA A 467 8.25 40.92 21.36
C ALA A 467 6.94 41.55 21.86
N SER A 468 6.89 42.88 22.00
CA SER A 468 5.68 43.62 22.41
C SER A 468 4.55 43.48 21.40
N LYS A 469 4.83 43.57 20.09
CA LYS A 469 3.80 43.41 19.05
C LYS A 469 3.12 42.03 19.12
N ASN A 470 3.89 40.99 19.46
CA ASN A 470 3.43 39.60 19.45
C ASN A 470 3.06 39.08 20.86
N GLY A 471 3.06 39.94 21.88
CA GLY A 471 2.60 39.60 23.23
C GLY A 471 3.57 38.77 24.08
N HIS A 472 4.87 38.81 23.80
CA HIS A 472 5.88 38.04 24.54
C HIS A 472 6.38 38.83 25.78
N GLU A 473 5.56 38.86 26.84
CA GLU A 473 5.76 39.67 28.05
C GLU A 473 7.10 39.41 28.76
N GLU A 474 7.45 38.14 28.98
CA GLU A 474 8.71 37.77 29.65
C GLU A 474 9.94 38.31 28.88
N ILE A 475 9.94 38.18 27.56
CA ILE A 475 11.00 38.71 26.69
C ILE A 475 11.05 40.24 26.76
N VAL A 476 9.91 40.92 26.81
CA VAL A 476 9.88 42.38 26.98
C VAL A 476 10.51 42.77 28.31
N GLN A 477 10.19 42.06 29.40
CA GLN A 477 10.80 42.32 30.71
C GLN A 477 12.32 42.08 30.70
N ILE A 478 12.77 40.98 30.10
CA ILE A 478 14.20 40.67 29.95
C ILE A 478 14.92 41.78 29.17
N LEU A 479 14.34 42.23 28.04
CA LEU A 479 14.94 43.27 27.21
C LEU A 479 14.92 44.66 27.88
N LEU A 480 13.91 44.99 28.67
CA LEU A 480 13.86 46.25 29.43
C LEU A 480 14.88 46.31 30.57
N ASN A 481 15.28 45.14 31.10
CA ASN A 481 16.33 45.05 32.10
C ASN A 481 17.74 45.23 31.51
N ASP A 482 17.89 45.18 30.18
CA ASP A 482 19.16 45.44 29.51
C ASP A 482 19.34 46.95 29.25
N SER A 483 20.39 47.54 29.82
CA SER A 483 20.67 48.98 29.73
C SER A 483 20.92 49.51 28.32
N ARG A 484 21.14 48.63 27.34
CA ARG A 484 21.35 48.98 25.93
C ARG A 484 20.03 49.16 25.17
N VAL A 485 18.90 48.79 25.77
CA VAL A 485 17.57 48.96 25.17
C VAL A 485 16.98 50.29 25.61
N ASP A 486 16.59 51.13 24.65
CA ASP A 486 15.89 52.39 24.92
C ASP A 486 14.36 52.16 25.01
N PRO A 487 13.74 52.30 26.20
CA PRO A 487 12.31 52.05 26.39
C PRO A 487 11.42 53.01 25.62
N SER A 488 11.92 54.21 25.27
CA SER A 488 11.14 55.22 24.54
C SER A 488 10.81 54.78 23.10
N ALA A 489 11.55 53.81 22.56
CA ALA A 489 11.34 53.27 21.22
C ALA A 489 10.06 52.43 21.06
N LEU A 490 9.36 52.11 22.15
CA LEU A 490 8.03 51.50 22.14
C LEU A 490 6.94 52.46 21.65
N ASN A 491 7.18 53.79 21.73
CA ASN A 491 6.20 54.83 21.39
C ASN A 491 6.15 55.22 19.90
N LEU A 492 6.98 54.62 19.04
CA LEU A 492 7.02 54.96 17.61
C LEU A 492 5.91 54.26 16.81
N ARG A 493 4.68 54.79 16.94
CA ARG A 493 3.63 54.68 15.91
C ARG A 493 4.02 55.56 14.71
N ARG A 494 4.64 54.96 13.69
CA ARG A 494 4.46 55.23 12.24
C ARG A 494 5.46 54.42 11.43
#